data_AF-A0ABD0QMG4-F1
#
_entry.id   AF-A0ABD0QMG4-F1
#
_cell.length_a   1.000
_cell.length_b   1.000
_cell.length_c   1.000
_cell.angle_alpha   90.00
_cell.angle_beta   90.00
_cell.angle_gamma   90.00
#
_symmetry.space_group_name_H-M   'P 1'
#
loop_
_entity.id
_entity.type
_entity.pdbx_description
1 polymer ?
#
loop_
_entity_poly.entity_id
_entity_poly.type
_entity_poly.pdbx_seq_one_letter_code
_entity_poly.pdbx_strand_id
1 'polypeptide(L)'
;YTMLLGKPPFETTNLKETYRCIREARYTIPASLSLPAKQLISGMLAQNPVDRPHLDEIIRHEFFSQGFMPETLPVSCCHSAPDFHISSPAKSFFKKAAAALFGGKKDKAKYYENI
;
A
#
# COMPACT_ATOMS: atom_id res chain seq x y z
N TYR A 1 -3.74 -10.43 -6.56
CA TYR A 1 -5.17 -10.02 -6.44
C TYR A 1 -5.64 -10.09 -5.00
N THR A 2 -5.81 -11.28 -4.39
CA THR A 2 -6.39 -11.43 -3.03
C THR A 2 -5.67 -10.64 -1.95
N MET A 3 -4.34 -10.65 -1.93
CA MET A 3 -3.54 -9.87 -0.97
C MET A 3 -3.86 -8.36 -1.00
N LEU A 4 -4.27 -7.80 -2.15
CA LEU A 4 -4.54 -6.37 -2.30
C LEU A 4 -6.03 -6.01 -2.11
N LEU A 5 -6.94 -6.97 -2.33
CA LEU A 5 -8.38 -6.71 -2.40
C LEU A 5 -9.22 -7.49 -1.38
N GLY A 6 -8.63 -8.46 -0.68
CA GLY A 6 -9.30 -9.30 0.32
C GLY A 6 -10.24 -10.38 -0.22
N LYS A 7 -10.37 -10.52 -1.54
CA LYS A 7 -11.24 -11.51 -2.20
C LYS A 7 -10.58 -12.14 -3.43
N PRO A 8 -10.96 -13.34 -3.88
CA PRO A 8 -10.38 -13.95 -5.07
C PRO A 8 -10.86 -13.26 -6.37
N PRO A 9 -10.10 -13.37 -7.47
CA PRO A 9 -10.49 -12.77 -8.76
C PRO A 9 -11.68 -13.46 -9.44
N PHE A 10 -11.91 -14.75 -9.18
CA PHE A 10 -12.93 -15.57 -9.84
C PHE A 10 -13.97 -16.13 -8.85
N GLU A 11 -14.49 -15.29 -7.96
CA GLU A 11 -15.49 -15.69 -6.98
C GLU A 11 -16.91 -15.61 -7.54
N THR A 12 -17.64 -16.72 -7.49
CA THR A 12 -19.04 -16.79 -7.90
C THR A 12 -19.78 -17.79 -7.01
N THR A 13 -21.12 -17.75 -7.02
CA THR A 13 -21.95 -18.69 -6.24
C THR A 13 -22.05 -20.09 -6.86
N ASN A 14 -21.53 -20.30 -8.08
CA ASN A 14 -21.65 -21.54 -8.83
C ASN A 14 -20.29 -21.97 -9.39
N LEU A 15 -19.83 -23.19 -9.05
CA LEU A 15 -18.54 -23.70 -9.51
C LEU A 15 -18.38 -23.73 -11.03
N LYS A 16 -19.44 -24.08 -11.77
CA LYS A 16 -19.43 -24.07 -13.25
C LYS A 16 -19.17 -22.66 -13.78
N GLU A 17 -19.74 -21.67 -13.13
CA GLU A 17 -19.56 -20.26 -13.48
C GLU A 17 -18.15 -19.78 -13.12
N THR A 18 -17.61 -20.20 -11.96
CA THR A 18 -16.20 -19.95 -11.60
C THR A 18 -15.25 -20.49 -12.66
N TYR A 19 -15.42 -21.74 -13.11
CA TYR A 19 -14.59 -22.31 -14.18
C TYR A 19 -14.73 -21.56 -15.50
N ARG A 20 -15.94 -21.08 -15.83
CA ARG A 20 -16.16 -20.24 -17.01
C ARG A 20 -15.36 -18.94 -16.92
N CYS A 21 -15.47 -18.22 -15.80
CA CYS A 21 -14.72 -16.98 -15.57
C CYS A 21 -13.20 -17.21 -15.64
N ILE A 22 -12.68 -18.33 -15.10
CA ILE A 22 -11.26 -18.69 -15.18
C ILE A 22 -10.84 -18.88 -16.65
N ARG A 23 -11.60 -19.66 -17.42
CA ARG A 23 -11.31 -19.94 -18.84
C ARG A 23 -11.37 -18.68 -19.72
N GLU A 24 -12.28 -17.77 -19.41
CA GLU A 24 -12.44 -16.49 -20.10
C GLU A 24 -11.52 -15.39 -19.54
N ALA A 25 -10.73 -15.68 -18.50
CA ALA A 25 -9.98 -14.68 -17.72
C ALA A 25 -10.85 -13.45 -17.33
N ARG A 26 -12.11 -13.70 -16.99
CA ARG A 26 -13.11 -12.67 -16.73
C ARG A 26 -13.17 -12.34 -15.23
N TYR A 27 -12.61 -11.20 -14.86
CA TYR A 27 -12.61 -10.65 -13.51
C TYR A 27 -12.59 -9.11 -13.56
N THR A 28 -12.84 -8.45 -12.43
CA THR A 28 -12.85 -6.98 -12.36
C THR A 28 -11.63 -6.46 -11.63
N ILE A 29 -11.05 -5.36 -12.10
CA ILE A 29 -9.94 -4.67 -11.43
C ILE A 29 -10.48 -3.33 -10.91
N PRO A 30 -10.60 -3.15 -9.57
CA PRO A 30 -11.08 -1.91 -9.00
C PRO A 30 -10.17 -0.71 -9.34
N ALA A 31 -10.78 0.47 -9.48
CA ALA A 31 -10.05 1.70 -9.76
C ALA A 31 -9.06 2.09 -8.64
N SER A 32 -9.30 1.63 -7.41
CA SER A 32 -8.48 1.91 -6.22
C SER A 32 -7.06 1.32 -6.27
N LEU A 33 -6.79 0.34 -7.13
CA LEU A 33 -5.45 -0.21 -7.28
C LEU A 33 -4.50 0.75 -8.01
N SER A 34 -3.23 0.75 -7.61
CA SER A 34 -2.17 1.46 -8.34
C SER A 34 -1.99 0.87 -9.74
N LEU A 35 -1.57 1.70 -10.70
CA LEU A 35 -1.36 1.25 -12.08
C LEU A 35 -0.41 0.04 -12.19
N PRO A 36 0.75 0.01 -11.50
CA PRO A 36 1.64 -1.16 -11.54
C PRO A 36 0.99 -2.43 -11.01
N ALA A 37 0.15 -2.33 -9.97
CA ALA A 37 -0.58 -3.48 -9.44
C ALA A 37 -1.61 -4.02 -10.45
N LYS A 38 -2.32 -3.11 -11.14
CA LYS A 38 -3.28 -3.48 -12.20
C LYS A 38 -2.57 -4.20 -13.34
N GLN A 39 -1.47 -3.66 -13.83
CA GLN A 39 -0.69 -4.23 -14.93
C GLN A 39 -0.14 -5.62 -14.57
N LEU A 40 0.44 -5.78 -13.39
CA LEU A 40 0.98 -7.07 -12.94
C LEU A 40 -0.12 -8.14 -12.83
N ILE A 41 -1.26 -7.80 -12.22
CA ILE A 41 -2.40 -8.71 -12.12
C ILE A 41 -2.89 -9.13 -13.50
N SER A 42 -3.07 -8.17 -14.42
CA SER A 42 -3.49 -8.43 -15.79
C SER A 42 -2.54 -9.35 -16.54
N GLY A 43 -1.23 -9.14 -16.42
CA GLY A 43 -0.23 -10.01 -17.03
C GLY A 43 -0.24 -11.42 -16.45
N MET A 44 -0.24 -11.57 -15.12
CA MET A 44 -0.23 -12.89 -14.47
C MET A 44 -1.52 -13.70 -14.72
N LEU A 45 -2.66 -13.02 -14.86
CA LEU A 45 -3.97 -13.63 -15.13
C LEU A 45 -4.37 -13.53 -16.60
N ALA A 46 -3.40 -13.42 -17.52
CA ALA A 46 -3.67 -13.44 -18.95
C ALA A 46 -4.36 -14.75 -19.37
N GLN A 47 -5.34 -14.64 -20.26
CA GLN A 47 -6.14 -15.75 -20.74
C GLN A 47 -5.25 -16.81 -21.43
N ASN A 48 -4.39 -16.34 -22.33
CA ASN A 48 -3.44 -17.19 -23.02
C ASN A 48 -2.19 -17.39 -22.14
N PRO A 49 -1.79 -18.64 -21.83
CA PRO A 49 -0.64 -18.89 -20.97
C PRO A 49 0.69 -18.30 -21.48
N VAL A 50 0.89 -18.19 -22.79
CA VAL A 50 2.14 -17.65 -23.36
C VAL A 50 2.27 -16.13 -23.17
N ASP A 51 1.18 -15.44 -22.87
CA ASP A 51 1.19 -13.99 -22.60
C ASP A 51 1.52 -13.70 -21.12
N ARG A 52 1.66 -14.73 -20.29
CA ARG A 52 2.00 -14.58 -18.87
C ARG A 52 3.50 -14.36 -18.71
N PRO A 53 3.92 -13.41 -17.85
CA PRO A 53 5.33 -13.16 -17.62
C PRO A 53 6.02 -14.35 -16.93
N HIS A 54 7.30 -14.54 -17.23
CA HIS A 54 8.18 -15.43 -16.48
C HIS A 54 8.45 -14.88 -15.09
N LEU A 55 8.91 -15.74 -14.17
CA LEU A 55 9.20 -15.35 -12.78
C LEU A 55 10.23 -14.22 -12.68
N ASP A 56 11.27 -14.24 -13.53
CA ASP A 56 12.29 -13.18 -13.57
C ASP A 56 11.72 -11.82 -13.99
N GLU A 57 10.71 -11.82 -14.87
CA GLU A 57 10.03 -10.61 -15.31
C GLU A 57 9.09 -10.08 -14.23
N ILE A 58 8.41 -10.98 -13.49
CA ILE A 58 7.53 -10.62 -12.37
C ILE A 58 8.32 -9.86 -11.30
N ILE A 59 9.48 -10.36 -10.88
CA ILE A 59 10.28 -9.73 -9.81
C ILE A 59 10.84 -8.38 -10.25
N ARG A 60 11.10 -8.19 -11.55
CA ARG A 60 11.60 -6.93 -12.13
C ARG A 60 10.49 -5.91 -12.43
N HIS A 61 9.21 -6.31 -12.36
CA HIS A 61 8.07 -5.46 -12.65
C HIS A 61 8.02 -4.22 -11.74
N GLU A 62 7.52 -3.08 -12.25
CA GLU A 62 7.45 -1.80 -11.52
C GLU A 62 6.74 -1.90 -10.16
N PHE A 63 5.82 -2.86 -10.04
CA PHE A 63 5.12 -3.17 -8.79
C PHE A 63 6.09 -3.50 -7.64
N PHE A 64 7.21 -4.16 -7.94
CA PHE A 64 8.25 -4.50 -6.96
C PHE A 64 9.42 -3.51 -6.99
N SER A 65 9.78 -2.97 -8.16
CA SER A 65 11.01 -2.18 -8.31
C SER A 65 10.86 -0.69 -7.97
N GLN A 66 9.65 -0.12 -7.97
CA GLN A 66 9.44 1.31 -7.68
C GLN A 66 8.80 1.59 -6.30
N GLY A 67 8.42 0.55 -5.56
CA GLY A 67 7.81 0.66 -4.23
C GLY A 67 8.81 0.51 -3.08
N PHE A 68 8.40 0.95 -1.89
CA PHE A 68 9.09 0.55 -0.66
C PHE A 68 8.82 -0.93 -0.38
N MET A 69 9.88 -1.72 -0.22
CA MET A 69 9.80 -3.13 0.14
C MET A 69 10.70 -3.38 1.37
N PRO A 70 10.14 -3.64 2.56
CA PRO A 70 10.94 -3.91 3.75
C PRO A 70 11.66 -5.26 3.64
N GLU A 71 12.90 -5.35 4.14
CA GLU A 71 13.67 -6.61 4.17
C GLU A 71 13.06 -7.65 5.11
N THR A 72 12.40 -7.19 6.17
CA THR A 72 11.73 -8.03 7.17
C THR A 72 10.40 -7.43 7.59
N LEU A 73 9.42 -8.29 7.88
CA LEU A 73 8.15 -7.88 8.47
C LEU A 73 8.09 -8.29 9.96
N PRO A 74 7.70 -7.41 10.89
CA PRO A 74 7.51 -7.78 12.28
C PRO A 74 6.29 -8.70 12.44
N VAL A 75 6.33 -9.59 13.43
CA VAL A 75 5.22 -10.52 13.75
C VAL A 75 3.88 -9.83 14.03
N SER A 76 3.92 -8.56 14.44
CA SER A 76 2.70 -7.75 14.61
C SER A 76 1.88 -7.62 13.33
N CYS A 77 2.51 -7.71 12.14
CA CYS A 77 1.81 -7.65 10.85
C CYS A 77 0.77 -8.77 10.66
N CYS A 78 0.83 -9.85 11.44
CA CYS A 78 -0.16 -10.91 11.41
C CYS A 78 -1.52 -10.50 12.01
N HIS A 79 -1.54 -9.46 12.84
CA HIS A 79 -2.74 -9.05 13.60
C HIS A 79 -3.05 -7.56 13.50
N SER A 80 -2.11 -6.72 13.06
CA SER A 80 -2.32 -5.30 12.84
C SER A 80 -1.64 -4.81 11.57
N ALA A 81 -2.20 -3.76 10.95
CA ALA A 81 -1.58 -3.14 9.80
C ALA A 81 -0.26 -2.46 10.22
N PRO A 82 0.85 -2.69 9.50
CA PRO A 82 2.13 -2.04 9.80
C PRO A 82 2.07 -0.54 9.53
N ASP A 83 2.73 0.24 10.39
CA ASP A 83 3.02 1.65 10.14
C ASP A 83 4.39 1.79 9.50
N PHE A 84 4.40 1.93 8.16
CA PHE A 84 5.60 2.25 7.41
C PHE A 84 5.84 3.75 7.46
N HIS A 85 6.14 4.28 8.65
CA HIS A 85 6.51 5.68 8.82
C HIS A 85 7.80 5.97 8.02
N ILE A 86 7.65 6.49 6.81
CA ILE A 86 8.73 7.16 6.08
C ILE A 86 8.98 8.47 6.82
N SER A 87 9.79 8.44 7.87
CA SER A 87 10.29 9.64 8.51
C SER A 87 11.20 10.35 7.51
N SER A 88 10.63 11.23 6.68
CA SER A 88 11.45 12.15 5.90
C SER A 88 12.25 12.99 6.90
N PRO A 89 13.59 13.00 6.84
CA PRO A 89 14.40 13.88 7.68
C PRO A 89 13.95 15.34 7.55
N ALA A 90 13.48 15.72 6.35
CA ALA A 90 12.92 17.04 6.08
C ALA A 90 11.64 17.32 6.88
N LYS A 91 10.71 16.37 7.06
CA LYS A 91 9.50 16.59 7.87
C LYS A 91 9.84 16.86 9.35
N SER A 92 10.81 16.14 9.90
CA SER A 92 11.33 16.39 11.25
C SER A 92 12.01 17.75 11.35
N PHE A 93 12.81 18.10 10.32
CA PHE A 93 13.49 19.40 10.23
C PHE A 93 12.50 20.57 10.14
N PHE A 94 11.49 20.50 9.24
CA PHE A 94 10.46 21.54 9.12
C PHE A 94 9.61 21.66 10.38
N LYS A 95 9.29 20.55 11.06
CA LYS A 95 8.57 20.59 12.34
C LYS A 95 9.41 21.27 13.43
N LYS A 96 10.71 21.00 13.51
CA LYS A 96 11.63 21.67 14.44
C LYS A 96 11.83 23.15 14.09
N ALA A 97 12.01 23.47 12.80
CA ALA A 97 12.17 24.84 12.32
C ALA A 97 10.90 25.68 12.57
N ALA A 98 9.72 25.13 12.28
CA ALA A 98 8.45 25.80 12.57
C ALA A 98 8.23 25.99 14.08
N ALA A 99 8.59 25.01 14.91
CA ALA A 99 8.53 25.15 16.37
C ALA A 99 9.51 26.22 16.89
N ALA A 100 10.69 26.37 16.27
CA ALA A 100 11.65 27.41 16.63
C ALA A 100 11.21 28.82 16.19
N LEU A 101 10.53 28.93 15.04
CA LEU A 101 10.06 30.22 14.49
C LEU A 101 8.74 30.71 15.10
N PHE A 102 7.83 29.79 15.42
CA PHE A 102 6.46 30.11 15.84
C PHE A 102 6.10 29.60 17.24
N GLY A 103 7.00 28.90 17.93
CA GLY A 103 6.84 28.44 19.31
C GLY A 103 7.03 29.57 20.32
N GLY A 104 6.17 30.60 20.26
CA GLY A 104 6.11 31.66 21.25
C GLY A 104 5.67 31.12 22.62
N LYS A 105 6.43 31.45 23.66
CA LYS A 105 6.09 31.23 25.07
C LYS A 105 4.67 31.74 25.35
N LYS A 106 3.80 30.89 25.92
CA LYS A 106 2.70 31.39 26.74
C LYS A 106 3.32 31.86 28.05
N ASP A 107 3.57 33.16 28.15
CA ASP A 107 3.92 33.78 29.43
C ASP A 107 2.75 33.59 30.40
N LYS A 108 2.96 32.80 31.45
CA LYS A 108 2.11 32.87 32.64
C LYS A 108 2.38 34.22 33.28
N ALA A 109 1.50 35.19 33.06
CA ALA A 109 1.45 36.40 33.84
C ALA A 109 1.23 36.02 35.31
N LYS A 110 2.29 36.11 36.11
CA LYS A 110 2.22 36.21 37.56
C LYS A 110 1.72 37.62 37.87
N TYR A 111 0.53 37.74 38.43
CA TYR A 111 0.09 38.96 39.10
C TYR A 111 0.67 38.93 40.52
N TYR A 112 1.42 39.97 40.92
CA TYR A 112 2.05 40.10 42.24
C TYR A 112 1.06 40.63 43.30
N GLU A 113 1.08 39.96 44.45
CA GLU A 113 0.91 40.36 45.87
C GLU A 113 0.03 41.54 46.36
N ASN A 114 -0.78 41.18 47.38
CA ASN A 114 -1.04 41.84 48.68
C ASN A 114 -1.65 43.25 48.71
N ILE A 115 -2.95 43.33 49.02
CA ILE A 115 -3.56 43.79 50.30
C ILE A 115 -4.83 42.97 50.53
#